data_AF-A0AAD3DU15-F1
#
_entry.id   AF-A0AAD3DU15-F1
#
_cell.length_a   1.000
_cell.length_b   1.000
_cell.length_c   1.000
_cell.angle_alpha   90.00
_cell.angle_beta   90.00
_cell.angle_gamma   90.00
#
_symmetry.space_group_name_H-M   'P 1'
#
loop_
_entity.id
_entity.type
_entity.pdbx_description
1 polymer ?
#
loop_
_entity_poly.entity_id
_entity_poly.type
_entity_poly.pdbx_seq_one_letter_code
_entity_poly.pdbx_strand_id
1 'polypeptide(L)'
;MDAVERLIGRRWDGVSFGTFLKFGHLDRPIQQHLQRVYATLAAALAIAALGCALDIQYRVAGFFSYLTGFACLVGLGLTPSLPSTLNRRYALLAGFSFTQGASLGRLVDLAIEVDSALLLTAFLGTAAVFLSFTLAALLSARRSLLFLGGWLSSAVLALAAVQLGSWLTGSAGGV
;
A
#
# COMPACT_ATOMS: atom_id res chain seq x y z
N MET A 1 -4.28 41.64 22.69
CA MET A 1 -3.81 40.27 22.40
C MET A 1 -4.86 39.22 22.79
N ASP A 2 -5.84 39.59 23.62
CA ASP A 2 -6.92 38.72 24.14
C ASP A 2 -7.99 38.29 23.13
N ALA A 3 -8.17 39.02 22.02
CA ALA A 3 -9.17 38.68 21.00
C ALA A 3 -8.75 37.48 20.13
N VAL A 4 -7.44 37.32 19.91
CA VAL A 4 -6.84 36.22 19.12
C VAL A 4 -6.86 34.92 19.92
N GLU A 5 -6.62 34.99 21.23
CA GLU A 5 -6.66 33.85 22.14
C GLU A 5 -8.08 33.27 22.31
N ARG A 6 -9.10 34.15 22.33
CA ARG A 6 -10.53 33.74 22.36
C ARG A 6 -11.02 33.14 21.05
N LEU A 7 -10.42 33.49 19.92
CA LEU A 7 -10.75 32.96 18.59
C LEU A 7 -10.04 31.61 18.32
N ILE A 8 -8.84 31.41 18.85
CA ILE A 8 -8.10 30.14 18.75
C ILE A 8 -8.64 29.11 19.76
N GLY A 9 -8.98 29.53 20.97
CA GLY A 9 -9.47 28.62 22.03
C GLY A 9 -10.78 27.89 21.73
N ARG A 10 -11.68 28.45 20.91
CA ARG A 10 -12.94 27.78 20.54
C ARG A 10 -12.87 26.87 19.32
N ARG A 11 -11.80 26.93 18.52
CA ARG A 11 -11.76 26.20 17.24
C ARG A 11 -11.36 24.74 17.38
N TRP A 12 -10.75 24.35 18.52
CA TRP A 12 -10.17 23.03 18.70
C TRP A 12 -10.94 22.10 19.65
N ASP A 13 -11.87 22.61 20.46
CA ASP A 13 -12.67 21.80 21.41
C ASP A 13 -13.80 20.96 20.76
N GLY A 14 -14.00 21.08 19.44
CA GLY A 14 -15.05 20.36 18.69
C GLY A 14 -14.58 19.15 17.89
N VAL A 15 -13.27 18.90 17.78
CA VAL A 15 -12.71 17.83 16.94
C VAL A 15 -12.65 16.53 17.74
N SER A 16 -13.79 16.04 18.21
CA SER A 16 -13.87 14.69 18.80
C SER A 16 -13.61 13.66 17.70
N PHE A 17 -12.50 12.91 17.81
CA PHE A 17 -12.22 11.74 16.98
C PHE A 17 -13.39 10.73 17.00
N GLY A 18 -14.18 10.71 18.07
CA GLY A 18 -15.40 9.92 18.19
C GLY A 18 -16.55 10.39 17.29
N THR A 19 -16.53 11.62 16.79
CA THR A 19 -17.51 12.14 15.81
C THR A 19 -17.06 11.82 14.37
N PHE A 20 -15.76 11.82 14.08
CA PHE A 20 -15.23 11.32 12.80
C PHE A 20 -15.33 9.79 12.67
N LEU A 21 -15.29 9.06 13.79
CA LEU A 21 -15.50 7.62 13.87
C LEU A 21 -16.97 7.21 14.11
N LYS A 22 -17.90 8.16 14.23
CA LYS A 22 -19.35 7.87 14.18
C LYS A 22 -19.74 7.63 12.73
N PHE A 23 -19.38 6.46 12.22
CA PHE A 23 -19.84 5.90 10.95
C PHE A 23 -21.34 5.51 10.99
N GLY A 24 -22.18 6.33 11.62
CA GLY A 24 -23.62 6.09 11.76
C GLY A 24 -24.40 6.07 10.43
N HIS A 25 -23.73 6.39 9.31
CA HIS A 25 -24.30 6.35 7.97
C HIS A 25 -23.72 5.23 7.07
N LEU A 26 -22.70 4.48 7.53
CA LEU A 26 -22.16 3.35 6.78
C LEU A 26 -22.77 2.04 7.28
N ASP A 27 -23.31 1.26 6.34
CA ASP A 27 -23.86 -0.06 6.57
C ASP A 27 -22.83 -0.98 7.28
N ARG A 28 -23.22 -1.59 8.40
CA ARG A 28 -22.41 -2.56 9.16
C ARG A 28 -21.72 -3.63 8.30
N PRO A 29 -22.33 -4.22 7.25
CA PRO A 29 -21.66 -5.19 6.39
C PRO A 29 -20.45 -4.62 5.63
N ILE A 30 -20.46 -3.34 5.25
CA ILE A 30 -19.35 -2.72 4.50
C ILE A 30 -18.15 -2.50 5.42
N GLN A 31 -18.39 -2.06 6.66
CA GLN A 31 -17.34 -1.91 7.66
C GLN A 31 -16.65 -3.24 7.96
N GLN A 32 -17.41 -4.33 8.08
CA GLN A 32 -16.86 -5.66 8.31
C GLN A 32 -16.00 -6.14 7.13
N HIS A 33 -16.41 -5.85 5.90
CA HIS A 33 -15.62 -6.18 4.72
C HIS A 33 -14.31 -5.38 4.70
N LEU A 34 -14.38 -4.06 4.92
CA LEU A 34 -13.20 -3.19 4.95
C LEU A 34 -12.23 -3.58 6.06
N GLN A 35 -12.72 -3.91 7.25
CA GLN A 35 -11.90 -4.36 8.37
C GLN A 35 -11.09 -5.60 8.01
N ARG A 36 -11.71 -6.57 7.30
CA ARG A 36 -11.01 -7.76 6.82
C ARG A 36 -9.93 -7.40 5.79
N VAL A 37 -10.23 -6.51 4.85
CA VAL A 37 -9.25 -6.06 3.84
C VAL A 37 -8.06 -5.37 4.49
N TYR A 38 -8.30 -4.41 5.39
CA TYR A 38 -7.21 -3.72 6.10
C TYR A 38 -6.42 -4.66 7.01
N ALA A 39 -7.07 -5.61 7.68
CA ALA A 39 -6.38 -6.63 8.48
C ALA A 39 -5.46 -7.50 7.59
N THR A 40 -5.93 -7.91 6.41
CA THR A 40 -5.10 -8.68 5.47
C THR A 40 -3.96 -7.86 4.89
N LEU A 41 -4.17 -6.57 4.62
CA LEU A 41 -3.13 -5.65 4.17
C LEU A 41 -2.06 -5.44 5.24
N ALA A 42 -2.47 -5.23 6.50
CA ALA A 42 -1.55 -5.07 7.63
C ALA A 42 -0.72 -6.33 7.87
N ALA A 43 -1.37 -7.51 7.82
CA ALA A 43 -0.66 -8.78 7.92
C ALA A 43 0.35 -8.97 6.77
N ALA A 44 -0.05 -8.66 5.53
CA ALA A 44 0.83 -8.71 4.37
C ALA A 44 2.04 -7.77 4.49
N LEU A 45 1.82 -6.54 4.98
CA LEU A 45 2.88 -5.57 5.25
C LEU A 45 3.86 -6.07 6.31
N ALA A 46 3.36 -6.66 7.41
CA ALA A 46 4.21 -7.25 8.44
C ALA A 46 5.07 -8.39 7.88
N ILE A 47 4.48 -9.27 7.08
CA ILE A 47 5.19 -10.39 6.43
C ILE A 47 6.21 -9.86 5.40
N ALA A 48 5.88 -8.82 4.64
CA ALA A 48 6.80 -8.18 3.71
C ALA A 48 7.97 -7.50 4.44
N ALA A 49 7.72 -6.85 5.58
CA ALA A 49 8.77 -6.27 6.42
C ALA A 49 9.73 -7.34 6.96
N LEU A 50 9.20 -8.49 7.41
CA LEU A 50 10.02 -9.66 7.79
C LEU A 50 10.84 -10.19 6.61
N GLY A 51 10.26 -10.26 5.41
CA GLY A 51 10.96 -10.67 4.20
C GLY A 51 12.10 -9.72 3.81
N CYS A 52 11.89 -8.41 3.95
CA CYS A 52 12.91 -7.39 3.74
C CYS A 52 14.07 -7.53 4.74
N ALA A 53 13.76 -7.66 6.04
CA ALA A 53 14.78 -7.83 7.08
C ALA A 53 15.62 -9.10 6.90
N LEU A 54 14.98 -10.22 6.52
CA LEU A 54 15.68 -11.46 6.25
C LEU A 54 16.53 -11.38 4.97
N ASP A 55 16.06 -10.68 3.93
CA ASP A 55 16.84 -10.55 2.71
C ASP A 55 18.14 -9.77 2.94
N ILE A 56 18.11 -8.71 3.74
CA ILE A 56 19.31 -7.91 4.07
C ILE A 56 20.42 -8.83 4.62
N GLN A 57 20.04 -9.78 5.49
CA GLN A 57 20.97 -10.65 6.20
C GLN A 57 21.45 -11.86 5.39
N TYR A 58 20.56 -12.46 4.57
CA TYR A 58 20.86 -13.70 3.85
C TYR A 58 21.16 -13.51 2.36
N ARG A 59 21.01 -12.30 1.78
CA ARG A 59 21.19 -12.03 0.34
C ARG A 59 20.44 -13.05 -0.54
N VAL A 60 19.19 -13.35 -0.18
CA VAL A 60 18.37 -14.40 -0.83
C VAL A 60 17.68 -13.86 -2.09
N ALA A 61 17.71 -12.56 -2.34
CA ALA A 61 17.25 -11.92 -3.57
C ALA A 61 18.04 -12.42 -4.78
N GLY A 62 17.50 -13.47 -5.41
CA GLY A 62 18.01 -14.08 -6.63
C GLY A 62 16.88 -14.68 -7.45
N PHE A 63 17.25 -15.45 -8.48
CA PHE A 63 16.31 -16.09 -9.41
C PHE A 63 15.22 -16.91 -8.69
N PHE A 64 15.56 -17.55 -7.57
CA PHE A 64 14.62 -18.33 -6.76
C PHE A 64 13.49 -17.48 -6.18
N SER A 65 13.77 -16.28 -5.64
CA SER A 65 12.74 -15.39 -5.11
C SER A 65 11.78 -14.90 -6.19
N TYR A 66 12.30 -14.65 -7.40
CA TYR A 66 11.48 -14.32 -8.57
C TYR A 66 10.60 -15.49 -9.00
N LEU A 67 11.17 -16.71 -9.06
CA LEU A 67 10.44 -17.91 -9.45
C LEU A 67 9.36 -18.27 -8.42
N THR A 68 9.67 -18.16 -7.13
CA THR A 68 8.71 -18.37 -6.04
C THR A 68 7.63 -17.30 -6.04
N GLY A 69 7.98 -16.03 -6.27
CA GLY A 69 7.01 -14.94 -6.41
C GLY A 69 6.05 -15.19 -7.58
N PHE A 70 6.58 -15.56 -8.76
CA PHE A 70 5.79 -15.90 -9.94
C PHE A 70 4.89 -17.11 -9.70
N ALA A 71 5.40 -18.17 -9.08
CA ALA A 71 4.63 -19.36 -8.72
C ALA A 71 3.50 -19.04 -7.73
N CYS A 72 3.73 -18.18 -6.74
CA CYS A 72 2.69 -17.71 -5.83
C CYS A 72 1.61 -16.89 -6.55
N LEU A 73 2.01 -16.04 -7.50
CA LEU A 73 1.11 -15.18 -8.26
C LEU A 73 0.21 -16.01 -9.21
N VAL A 74 0.81 -16.98 -9.91
CA VAL A 74 0.08 -17.95 -10.73
C VAL A 74 -0.83 -18.82 -9.86
N GLY A 75 -0.35 -19.29 -8.70
CA GLY A 75 -1.16 -20.03 -7.74
C GLY A 75 -2.37 -19.24 -7.23
N LEU A 76 -2.22 -17.94 -7.00
CA LEU A 76 -3.30 -17.02 -6.64
C LEU A 76 -4.31 -16.83 -7.78
N GLY A 77 -3.85 -16.75 -9.02
CA GLY A 77 -4.71 -16.61 -10.21
C GLY A 77 -5.50 -17.87 -10.54
N LEU A 78 -4.92 -19.04 -10.30
CA LEU A 78 -5.55 -20.35 -10.58
C LEU A 78 -6.44 -20.85 -9.43
N THR A 79 -6.37 -20.27 -8.23
CA THR A 79 -7.17 -20.73 -7.10
C THR A 79 -8.60 -20.18 -7.18
N PRO A 80 -9.63 -21.03 -7.39
CA PRO A 80 -11.01 -20.58 -7.41
C PRO A 80 -11.47 -20.08 -6.04
N SER A 81 -12.36 -19.09 -6.05
CA SER A 81 -12.93 -18.44 -4.86
C SER A 81 -13.96 -19.34 -4.16
N LEU A 82 -13.47 -20.39 -3.50
CA LEU A 82 -14.26 -21.24 -2.60
C LEU A 82 -13.92 -20.93 -1.14
N PRO A 83 -14.88 -21.00 -0.21
CA PRO A 83 -14.64 -20.76 1.21
C PRO A 83 -13.67 -21.78 1.84
N SER A 84 -13.51 -22.97 1.22
CA SER A 84 -12.55 -24.01 1.66
C SER A 84 -11.09 -23.73 1.26
N THR A 85 -10.85 -22.91 0.24
CA THR A 85 -9.50 -22.57 -0.26
C THR A 85 -8.99 -21.22 0.28
N LEU A 86 -9.78 -20.54 1.11
CA LEU A 86 -9.45 -19.23 1.68
C LEU A 86 -8.09 -19.23 2.43
N ASN A 87 -7.84 -20.28 3.23
CA ASN A 87 -6.60 -20.39 3.99
C ASN A 87 -5.37 -20.58 3.08
N ARG A 88 -5.51 -21.34 1.99
CA ARG A 88 -4.46 -21.46 0.96
C ARG A 88 -4.21 -20.12 0.27
N ARG A 89 -5.25 -19.32 0.03
CA ARG A 89 -5.12 -17.99 -0.57
C ARG A 89 -4.36 -17.02 0.33
N TYR A 90 -4.62 -17.04 1.64
CA TYR A 90 -3.83 -16.26 2.60
C TYR A 90 -2.39 -16.75 2.70
N ALA A 91 -2.14 -18.06 2.64
CA ALA A 91 -0.78 -18.60 2.62
C ALA A 91 -0.01 -18.21 1.34
N LEU A 92 -0.66 -18.27 0.17
CA LEU A 92 -0.08 -17.80 -1.10
C LEU A 92 0.17 -16.29 -1.09
N LEU A 93 -0.75 -15.50 -0.52
CA LEU A 93 -0.58 -14.06 -0.35
C LEU A 93 0.56 -13.73 0.61
N ALA A 94 0.71 -14.47 1.70
CA ALA A 94 1.82 -14.37 2.62
C ALA A 94 3.15 -14.69 1.93
N GLY A 95 3.22 -15.79 1.17
CA GLY A 95 4.39 -16.17 0.38
C GLY A 95 4.76 -15.12 -0.66
N PHE A 96 3.77 -14.61 -1.40
CA PHE A 96 3.98 -13.52 -2.35
C PHE A 96 4.49 -12.24 -1.67
N SER A 97 3.86 -11.83 -0.58
CA SER A 97 4.24 -10.63 0.18
C SER A 97 5.66 -10.74 0.74
N PHE A 98 6.04 -11.93 1.21
CA PHE A 98 7.39 -12.23 1.66
C PHE A 98 8.41 -12.08 0.54
N THR A 99 8.17 -12.72 -0.62
CA THR A 99 9.07 -12.61 -1.79
C THR A 99 9.18 -11.18 -2.31
N GLN A 100 8.08 -10.43 -2.26
CA GLN A 100 8.06 -9.02 -2.64
C GLN A 100 8.89 -8.17 -1.67
N GLY A 101 8.76 -8.41 -0.36
CA GLY A 101 9.58 -7.78 0.67
C GLY A 101 11.06 -8.10 0.51
N ALA A 102 11.40 -9.34 0.19
CA ALA A 102 12.78 -9.75 -0.06
C ALA A 102 13.38 -9.05 -1.29
N SER A 103 12.63 -8.93 -2.39
CA SER A 103 13.07 -8.18 -3.58
C SER A 103 13.30 -6.69 -3.29
N LEU A 104 12.53 -6.09 -2.37
CA LEU A 104 12.74 -4.72 -1.91
C LEU A 104 13.95 -4.58 -0.96
N GLY A 105 14.40 -5.65 -0.32
CA GLY A 105 15.49 -5.65 0.66
C GLY A 105 16.79 -5.03 0.12
N ARG A 106 17.20 -5.38 -1.10
CA ARG A 106 18.38 -4.81 -1.76
C ARG A 106 18.25 -3.30 -2.05
N LEU A 107 17.05 -2.85 -2.41
CA LEU A 107 16.77 -1.43 -2.68
C LEU A 107 16.77 -0.63 -1.37
N VAL A 108 16.26 -1.23 -0.29
CA VAL A 108 16.28 -0.67 1.06
C VAL A 108 17.72 -0.57 1.56
N ASP A 109 18.55 -1.59 1.35
CA ASP A 109 19.99 -1.58 1.71
C ASP A 109 20.72 -0.40 1.04
N LEU A 110 20.49 -0.20 -0.26
CA LEU A 110 21.05 0.93 -1.02
C LEU A 110 20.51 2.29 -0.55
N ALA A 111 19.23 2.37 -0.17
CA ALA A 111 18.65 3.60 0.37
C ALA A 111 19.24 3.95 1.74
N ILE A 112 19.52 2.94 2.59
CA ILE A 112 20.16 3.13 3.90
C ILE A 112 21.59 3.64 3.74
N GLU A 113 22.32 3.15 2.74
CA GLU A 113 23.70 3.59 2.45
C GLU A 113 23.76 5.07 2.01
N VAL A 114 22.75 5.56 1.29
CA VAL A 114 22.64 6.97 0.90
C VAL A 114 22.23 7.85 2.09
N ASP A 115 21.05 7.58 2.67
CA ASP A 115 20.56 8.25 3.86
C ASP A 115 19.42 7.45 4.51
N SER A 116 19.64 7.03 5.76
CA SER A 116 18.65 6.34 6.58
C SER A 116 17.32 7.09 6.77
N ALA A 117 17.29 8.43 6.69
CA ALA A 117 16.08 9.23 6.85
C ALA A 117 15.10 9.08 5.65
N LEU A 118 15.60 8.69 4.47
CA LEU A 118 14.76 8.46 3.28
C LEU A 118 13.75 7.35 3.49
N LEU A 119 14.13 6.31 4.25
CA LEU A 119 13.27 5.16 4.47
C LEU A 119 12.03 5.52 5.30
N LEU A 120 12.25 6.28 6.37
CA LEU A 120 11.18 6.73 7.26
C LEU A 120 10.26 7.73 6.56
N THR A 121 10.84 8.68 5.81
CA THR A 121 10.06 9.70 5.09
C THR A 121 9.22 9.11 3.95
N ALA A 122 9.77 8.15 3.20
CA ALA A 122 9.02 7.43 2.17
C ALA A 122 7.88 6.59 2.77
N PHE A 123 8.13 5.90 3.89
CA PHE A 123 7.10 5.13 4.59
C PHE A 123 5.99 6.03 5.17
N LEU A 124 6.34 7.11 5.86
CA LEU A 124 5.37 8.05 6.41
C LEU A 124 4.61 8.79 5.31
N GLY A 125 5.27 9.17 4.22
CA GLY A 125 4.63 9.81 3.07
C GLY A 125 3.58 8.89 2.41
N THR A 126 3.95 7.63 2.14
CA THR A 126 3.02 6.65 1.57
C THR A 126 1.87 6.32 2.53
N ALA A 127 2.15 6.19 3.83
CA ALA A 127 1.12 6.00 4.85
C ALA A 127 0.16 7.19 4.93
N ALA A 128 0.66 8.42 4.93
CA ALA A 128 -0.16 9.63 4.95
C ALA A 128 -1.09 9.71 3.73
N VAL A 129 -0.56 9.46 2.53
CA VAL A 129 -1.36 9.43 1.30
C VAL A 129 -2.41 8.31 1.35
N PHE A 130 -2.02 7.10 1.76
CA PHE A 130 -2.92 5.96 1.88
C PHE A 130 -4.05 6.20 2.89
N LEU A 131 -3.73 6.78 4.05
CA LEU A 131 -4.71 7.16 5.07
C LEU A 131 -5.65 8.25 4.53
N SER A 132 -5.12 9.28 3.87
CA SER A 132 -5.95 10.35 3.32
C SER A 132 -6.96 9.83 2.28
N PHE A 133 -6.54 8.94 1.39
CA PHE A 133 -7.44 8.30 0.43
C PHE A 133 -8.40 7.31 1.09
N THR A 134 -7.96 6.58 2.11
CA THR A 134 -8.82 5.69 2.90
C THR A 134 -9.93 6.47 3.59
N LEU A 135 -9.61 7.59 4.23
CA LEU A 135 -10.58 8.48 4.84
C LEU A 135 -11.51 9.08 3.78
N ALA A 136 -10.96 9.56 2.66
CA ALA A 136 -11.78 10.09 1.56
C ALA A 136 -12.75 9.04 0.99
N ALA A 137 -12.32 7.78 0.85
CA ALA A 137 -13.17 6.69 0.40
C ALA A 137 -14.27 6.33 1.41
N LEU A 138 -13.97 6.43 2.70
CA LEU A 138 -14.92 6.18 3.78
C LEU A 138 -15.96 7.30 3.94
N LEU A 139 -15.58 8.56 3.69
CA LEU A 139 -16.46 9.72 3.84
C LEU A 139 -17.24 10.06 2.56
N SER A 140 -16.82 9.55 1.39
CA SER A 140 -17.39 9.93 0.10
C SER A 140 -18.66 9.14 -0.27
N ALA A 141 -19.70 9.86 -0.71
CA ALA A 141 -20.91 9.27 -1.30
C ALA A 141 -20.59 8.62 -2.66
N ARG A 142 -20.98 7.36 -2.82
CA ARG A 142 -20.62 6.34 -3.85
C ARG A 142 -20.39 6.77 -5.32
N ARG A 143 -20.81 7.96 -5.77
CA ARG A 143 -20.71 8.37 -7.18
C ARG A 143 -19.43 9.14 -7.54
N SER A 144 -18.77 9.80 -6.60
CA SER A 144 -17.58 10.63 -6.91
C SER A 144 -16.28 9.82 -7.05
N LEU A 145 -16.20 8.61 -6.47
CA LEU A 145 -15.01 7.74 -6.51
C LEU A 145 -14.72 7.21 -7.93
N LEU A 146 -15.72 7.12 -8.80
CA LEU A 146 -15.55 6.73 -10.20
C LEU A 146 -14.69 7.74 -10.98
N PHE A 147 -14.85 9.04 -10.70
CA PHE A 147 -14.03 10.08 -11.33
C PHE A 147 -12.59 10.07 -10.80
N LEU A 148 -12.39 9.85 -9.50
CA LEU A 148 -11.05 9.78 -8.91
C LEU A 148 -10.26 8.58 -9.42
N GLY A 149 -10.92 7.43 -9.62
CA GLY A 149 -10.32 6.26 -10.25
C GLY A 149 -9.86 6.50 -11.69
N GLY A 150 -10.56 7.35 -12.44
CA GLY A 150 -10.16 7.77 -13.79
C GLY A 150 -8.89 8.63 -13.81
N TRP A 151 -8.79 9.61 -12.91
CA TRP A 151 -7.59 10.43 -12.78
C TRP A 151 -6.37 9.61 -12.32
N LEU A 152 -6.56 8.72 -11.34
CA LEU A 152 -5.50 7.81 -10.90
C LEU A 152 -5.08 6.85 -12.02
N SER A 153 -6.03 6.27 -12.77
CA SER A 153 -5.69 5.35 -13.85
C SER A 153 -4.95 6.06 -14.98
N SER A 154 -5.33 7.29 -15.33
CA SER A 154 -4.58 8.11 -16.30
C SER A 154 -3.17 8.43 -15.81
N ALA A 155 -2.98 8.77 -14.54
CA ALA A 155 -1.65 9.01 -13.97
C ALA A 155 -0.77 7.75 -14.03
N VAL A 156 -1.33 6.58 -13.68
CA VAL A 156 -0.63 5.29 -13.79
C VAL A 156 -0.28 4.96 -15.24
N LEU A 157 -1.19 5.20 -16.19
CA LEU A 157 -0.94 5.04 -17.63
C LEU A 157 0.18 5.95 -18.13
N ALA A 158 0.23 7.20 -17.68
CA ALA A 158 1.29 8.13 -18.03
C ALA A 158 2.66 7.64 -17.50
N LEU A 159 2.72 7.18 -16.26
CA LEU A 159 3.94 6.58 -15.70
C LEU A 159 4.36 5.32 -16.46
N ALA A 160 3.41 4.46 -16.83
CA ALA A 160 3.67 3.28 -17.64
C ALA A 160 4.19 3.65 -19.03
N ALA A 161 3.64 4.70 -19.66
CA ALA A 161 4.10 5.21 -20.95
C ALA A 161 5.52 5.78 -20.87
N VAL A 162 5.85 6.49 -19.78
CA VAL A 162 7.22 6.95 -19.52
C VAL A 162 8.16 5.75 -19.36
N GLN A 163 7.78 4.72 -18.60
CA GLN A 163 8.60 3.52 -18.43
C GLN A 163 8.82 2.78 -19.75
N LEU A 164 7.78 2.63 -20.58
CA LEU A 164 7.89 2.05 -21.92
C LEU A 164 8.76 2.90 -22.85
N GLY A 165 8.63 4.23 -22.78
CA GLY A 165 9.49 5.18 -23.46
C GLY A 165 10.95 5.01 -23.04
N SER A 166 11.25 4.94 -21.74
CA SER A 166 12.60 4.69 -21.24
C SER A 166 13.16 3.35 -21.69
N TRP A 167 12.34 2.30 -21.81
CA TRP A 167 12.77 1.01 -22.38
C TRP A 167 13.04 1.10 -23.89
N LEU A 168 12.18 1.77 -24.66
CA LEU A 168 12.32 1.89 -26.12
C LEU A 168 13.46 2.83 -26.51
N THR A 169 13.64 3.94 -25.80
CA THR A 169 14.73 4.90 -26.06
C THR A 169 16.03 4.47 -25.37
N GLY A 170 15.96 3.82 -24.20
CA GLY A 170 17.12 3.25 -23.50
C GLY A 170 17.70 1.99 -24.15
N SER A 171 16.90 1.24 -24.92
CA SER A 171 17.41 0.20 -25.83
C SER A 171 17.95 0.75 -27.15
N ALA A 172 17.69 2.03 -27.45
CA ALA A 172 18.24 2.76 -28.62
C ALA A 172 19.40 3.72 -28.27
N GLY A 173 19.71 3.89 -26.98
CA GLY A 173 20.73 4.82 -26.46
C GLY A 173 21.75 4.12 -25.58
N GLY A 174 22.37 3.05 -26.09
CA GLY A 174 23.59 2.48 -25.53
C GLY A 174 24.81 3.18 -26.12
N VAL A 175 25.33 4.17 -25.39
CA VAL A 175 26.73 4.62 -25.45
C VAL A 175 27.27 4.63 -24.03
#